data_AF-A0A836W1C7-F1
#
_entry.id   AF-A0A836W1C7-F1
#
_cell.length_a   1.000
_cell.length_b   1.000
_cell.length_c   1.000
_cell.angle_alpha   90.00
_cell.angle_beta   90.00
_cell.angle_gamma   90.00
#
_symmetry.space_group_name_H-M   'P 1'
#
loop_
_entity.id
_entity.type
_entity.pdbx_description
1 polymer ?
#
loop_
_entity_poly.entity_id
_entity_poly.type
_entity_poly.pdbx_seq_one_letter_code
_entity_poly.pdbx_strand_id
1 'polypeptide(L)' 'TQTLGRVLRRPTWFPLPVWGARLALGEMADELLLASVRVVPRRLTEAGFSFRWPELEPALREILQAR' A
#
# COMPACT_ATOMS: atom_id res chain seq x y z
N THR A 1 5.05 -2.69 4.36
CA THR A 1 3.82 -2.98 5.14
C THR A 1 3.85 -2.51 6.59
N GLN A 2 4.86 -1.74 7.02
CA GLN A 2 5.03 -1.33 8.43
C GLN A 2 3.87 -0.48 8.96
N THR A 3 3.42 0.54 8.19
CA THR A 3 2.33 1.43 8.60
C THR A 3 1.03 0.68 8.84
N LEU A 4 0.66 -0.24 7.94
CA LEU A 4 -0.52 -1.10 8.11
C LEU A 4 -0.41 -1.97 9.36
N GLY A 5 0.74 -2.62 9.57
CA GLY A 5 0.97 -3.42 10.77
C GLY A 5 0.84 -2.59 12.06
N ARG A 6 1.33 -1.35 12.08
CA ARG A 6 1.19 -0.44 13.22
C ARG A 6 -0.27 -0.05 13.46
N VAL A 7 -1.04 0.28 12.41
CA VAL A 7 -2.47 0.62 12.53
C VAL A 7 -3.27 -0.55 13.09
N LEU A 8 -3.02 -1.76 12.60
CA LEU A 8 -3.70 -3.00 13.05
C LEU A 8 -3.15 -3.57 14.37
N ARG A 9 -2.10 -2.97 14.96
CA ARG A 9 -1.35 -3.53 16.09
C ARG A 9 -0.84 -4.95 15.83
N ARG A 10 -0.47 -5.26 14.58
CA ARG A 10 0.10 -6.54 14.13
C ARG A 10 1.48 -6.32 13.49
N PRO A 11 2.59 -6.60 14.20
CA PRO A 11 3.93 -6.37 13.65
C PRO A 11 4.18 -7.22 12.39
N THR A 12 4.91 -6.65 11.42
CA THR A 12 5.17 -7.25 10.10
C THR A 12 6.64 -7.63 9.94
N TRP A 13 7.12 -8.58 10.75
CA TRP A 13 8.54 -8.95 10.79
C TRP A 13 9.00 -9.84 9.63
N PHE A 14 8.11 -10.66 9.08
CA PHE A 14 8.45 -11.59 8.01
C PHE A 14 7.96 -11.07 6.66
N PRO A 15 8.87 -10.68 5.74
CA PRO A 15 8.48 -10.33 4.38
C PRO A 15 8.07 -11.58 3.61
N LEU A 16 7.08 -11.44 2.72
CA LEU A 16 6.69 -12.53 1.82
C LEU A 16 7.80 -12.77 0.79
N PRO A 17 8.38 -13.98 0.68
CA PRO A 17 9.37 -14.27 -0.34
C PRO A 17 8.75 -14.30 -1.75
N VAL A 18 9.54 -13.90 -2.75
CA VAL A 18 9.14 -13.82 -4.16
C VAL A 18 8.56 -15.13 -4.69
N TRP A 19 9.22 -16.27 -4.40
CA TRP A 19 8.72 -17.58 -4.81
C TRP A 19 7.39 -17.92 -4.14
N GLY A 20 7.17 -17.51 -2.89
CA GLY A 20 5.90 -17.70 -2.19
C GLY A 20 4.77 -16.91 -2.86
N ALA A 21 5.06 -15.67 -3.29
CA ALA A 21 4.11 -14.87 -4.06
C ALA A 21 3.78 -15.52 -5.42
N ARG A 22 4.79 -15.99 -6.16
CA ARG A 22 4.61 -16.69 -7.45
C ARG A 22 3.87 -18.02 -7.32
N LEU A 23 4.07 -18.77 -6.24
CA LEU A 23 3.30 -19.99 -5.99
C LEU A 23 1.81 -19.70 -5.74
N ALA A 24 1.50 -18.59 -5.06
CA ALA A 24 0.11 -18.24 -4.72
C ALA A 24 -0.65 -17.60 -5.90
N LEU A 25 0.03 -16.80 -6.73
CA LEU A 25 -0.59 -15.91 -7.73
C LEU A 25 -0.07 -16.11 -9.16
N GLY A 26 0.89 -17.00 -9.38
CA GLY A 26 1.50 -17.23 -10.69
C GLY A 26 2.22 -16.00 -11.22
N GLU A 27 2.12 -15.77 -12.53
CA GLU A 27 2.72 -14.64 -13.22
C GLU A 27 2.15 -13.27 -12.78
N MET A 28 0.91 -13.24 -12.25
CA MET A 28 0.32 -12.00 -11.70
C MET A 28 1.08 -11.47 -10.49
N ALA A 29 1.82 -12.34 -9.78
CA ALA A 29 2.67 -11.90 -8.69
C ALA A 29 3.73 -10.89 -9.17
N ASP A 30 4.31 -11.15 -10.35
CA ASP A 30 5.37 -10.32 -10.91
C ASP A 30 4.84 -8.94 -11.35
N GLU A 31 3.66 -8.90 -11.97
CA GLU A 31 3.09 -7.66 -12.51
C GLU A 31 2.38 -6.77 -11.48
N LEU A 32 1.74 -7.37 -10.46
CA LEU A 32 0.88 -6.60 -9.53
C LEU A 32 1.50 -6.40 -8.15
N LEU A 33 2.18 -7.42 -7.62
CA LEU A 33 2.71 -7.37 -6.25
C LEU A 33 4.18 -7.02 -6.19
N LEU A 34 4.96 -7.53 -7.13
CA LEU A 34 6.41 -7.37 -7.15
C LEU A 34 6.85 -6.19 -8.02
N ALA A 35 6.01 -5.78 -8.97
CA ALA A 35 6.24 -4.54 -9.73
C ALA A 35 6.19 -3.32 -8.79
N SER A 36 7.14 -2.42 -8.96
CA SER A 36 7.22 -1.17 -8.19
C SER A 36 7.28 0.02 -9.14
N VAL A 37 6.36 0.95 -8.95
CA VAL A 37 6.33 2.22 -9.69
C VAL A 37 6.17 3.37 -8.70
N ARG A 38 7.07 4.34 -8.78
CA ARG A 38 7.00 5.56 -7.97
C ARG A 38 6.20 6.63 -8.71
N VAL A 39 4.89 6.66 -8.48
CA VAL A 39 3.98 7.66 -9.07
C VAL A 39 3.98 8.94 -8.25
N VAL A 40 4.07 10.10 -8.92
CA VAL A 40 3.98 11.43 -8.30
C VAL A 40 2.82 12.22 -8.94
N PRO A 41 1.82 12.69 -8.16
CA PRO A 41 0.57 13.25 -8.68
C PRO A 41 0.69 14.73 -9.12
N ARG A 42 1.72 15.08 -9.90
CA ARG A 42 2.06 16.47 -10.25
C ARG A 42 0.88 17.25 -10.87
N ARG A 43 0.18 16.66 -11.83
CA ARG A 43 -0.96 17.31 -12.51
C ARG A 43 -2.12 17.62 -11.58
N LEU A 44 -2.41 16.73 -10.62
CA LEU A 44 -3.47 16.94 -9.64
C LEU A 44 -3.11 18.08 -8.69
N THR A 45 -1.86 18.10 -8.21
CA THR A 45 -1.36 19.17 -7.33
C THR A 45 -1.33 20.53 -8.05
N GLU A 46 -0.88 20.57 -9.31
CA GLU A 46 -0.88 21.80 -10.13
C GLU A 46 -2.30 22.30 -10.44
N ALA A 47 -3.28 21.39 -10.55
CA ALA A 47 -4.69 21.73 -10.73
C ALA A 47 -5.39 22.16 -9.41
N GLY A 48 -4.67 22.23 -8.28
CA GLY A 48 -5.23 22.62 -6.99
C GLY A 48 -6.06 21.53 -6.29
N PHE A 49 -5.96 20.27 -6.72
CA PHE A 49 -6.67 19.17 -6.08
C PHE A 49 -6.14 18.94 -4.66
N SER A 50 -7.04 18.99 -3.68
CA SER A 50 -6.72 18.74 -2.28
C SER A 50 -7.07 17.30 -1.88
N PHE A 51 -6.05 16.50 -1.55
CA PHE A 51 -6.24 15.14 -1.07
C PHE A 51 -6.85 15.15 0.33
N ARG A 52 -7.97 14.44 0.51
CA ARG A 52 -8.58 14.22 1.84
C ARG A 52 -7.60 13.55 2.80
N TRP A 53 -6.82 12.59 2.30
CA TRP A 53 -5.82 11.86 3.06
C TRP A 53 -4.47 11.89 2.33
N PRO A 54 -3.65 12.94 2.54
CA PRO A 54 -2.35 13.08 1.88
C PRO A 54 -1.30 12.09 2.41
N GLU A 55 -1.53 11.56 3.62
CA GLU A 55 -0.66 10.60 4.28
C GLU A 55 -1.33 9.23 4.41
N LEU A 56 -0.50 8.18 4.37
CA LEU A 56 -0.98 6.79 4.38
C LEU A 56 -1.61 6.37 5.71
N GLU A 57 -1.05 6.80 6.85
CA GLU A 57 -1.54 6.35 8.15
C GLU A 57 -2.97 6.84 8.47
N PRO A 58 -3.30 8.14 8.34
CA PRO A 58 -4.67 8.61 8.54
C PRO A 58 -5.68 7.90 7.63
N ALA A 59 -5.33 7.69 6.35
CA ALA A 59 -6.17 6.95 5.41
C ALA A 59 -6.46 5.51 5.89
N LEU A 60 -5.43 4.81 6.37
CA LEU A 60 -5.56 3.44 6.88
C LEU A 60 -6.38 3.38 8.16
N ARG A 61 -6.22 4.36 9.06
CA ARG A 61 -7.00 4.42 10.31
C ARG A 61 -8.48 4.61 10.01
N GLU A 62 -8.83 5.53 9.12
CA GLU A 62 -10.22 5.76 8.71
C GLU A 62 -10.87 4.49 8.16
N ILE A 63 -10.24 3.87 7.14
CA ILE A 63 -10.83 2.71 6.43
C ILE A 63 -10.97 1.49 7.35
N LEU A 64 -10.04 1.30 8.30
CA LEU A 64 -10.04 0.14 9.20
C LEU A 64 -10.84 0.36 10.49
N GLN A 65 -11.18 1.62 10.82
CA GLN A 65 -12.04 1.97 11.96
C GLN A 65 -13.52 2.03 11.59
N ALA A 66 -13.86 2.20 10.31
CA ALA A 66 -15.24 2.24 9.80
C ALA A 66 -15.95 0.86 9.80
N ARG A 67 -15.87 0.14 10.92
CA ARG A 67 -16.44 -1.19 11.11
C ARG A 67 -17.79 -1.14 11.82
#